data_AF-A0A3R9KT12-F1
#
_entry.id   AF-A0A3R9KT12-F1
#
_cell.length_a   1.000
_cell.length_b   1.000
_cell.length_c   1.000
_cell.angle_alpha   90.00
_cell.angle_beta   90.00
_cell.angle_gamma   90.00
#
_symmetry.space_group_name_H-M   'P 1'
#
loop_
_entity.id
_entity.type
_entity.pdbx_description
1 polymer ?
#
loop_
_entity_poly.entity_id
_entity_poly.type
_entity_poly.pdbx_seq_one_letter_code
_entity_poly.pdbx_strand_id
1 'polypeptide(L)' 'MDQSKESLSVKIELFREEMIKSGLKTGFGSPETVYLSQLLDELIMKYQEYVH' A
#
# COMPACT_ATOMS: atom_id res chain seq x y z
N MET A 1 -21.90 1.45 -7.98
CA MET A 1 -20.70 0.89 -7.34
C MET A 1 -19.54 1.73 -7.81
N ASP A 2 -18.87 2.42 -6.89
CA ASP A 2 -17.79 3.36 -7.23
C ASP A 2 -16.54 2.57 -7.65
N GLN A 3 -16.29 2.51 -8.96
CA GLN A 3 -15.15 1.79 -9.56
C GLN A 3 -13.80 2.29 -9.03
N SER A 4 -13.74 3.51 -8.50
CA SER A 4 -12.51 4.08 -7.95
C SER A 4 -12.09 3.41 -6.65
N LYS A 5 -13.04 3.09 -5.76
CA LYS A 5 -12.77 2.47 -4.45
C LYS A 5 -12.24 1.05 -4.57
N GLU A 6 -12.85 0.24 -5.44
CA GLU A 6 -12.44 -1.14 -5.68
C GLU A 6 -11.03 -1.19 -6.31
N SER A 7 -10.74 -0.26 -7.23
CA SER A 7 -9.41 -0.11 -7.81
C SER A 7 -8.34 0.27 -6.78
N LEU A 8 -8.72 1.06 -5.77
CA LEU A 8 -7.81 1.50 -4.72
C LEU A 8 -7.52 0.38 -3.72
N SER A 9 -8.53 -0.41 -3.33
CA SER A 9 -8.32 -1.58 -2.48
C SER A 9 -7.41 -2.63 -3.12
N VAL A 10 -7.54 -2.87 -4.44
CA VAL A 10 -6.66 -3.79 -5.15
C VAL A 10 -5.21 -3.29 -5.15
N LYS A 11 -5.00 -1.98 -5.35
CA LYS A 11 -3.66 -1.37 -5.26
C LYS A 11 -3.07 -1.49 -3.85
N ILE A 12 -3.86 -1.26 -2.80
CA ILE A 12 -3.41 -1.40 -1.42
C ILE A 12 -2.92 -2.83 -1.16
N GLU A 13 -3.66 -3.85 -1.57
CA GLU A 13 -3.23 -5.23 -1.37
C GLU A 13 -1.99 -5.60 -2.18
N LEU A 14 -1.88 -5.12 -3.42
CA LEU A 14 -0.66 -5.30 -4.22
C LEU A 14 0.57 -4.72 -3.51
N PHE A 15 0.49 -3.46 -3.07
CA PHE A 15 1.61 -2.78 -2.40
C PHE A 15 1.92 -3.39 -1.04
N ARG A 16 0.90 -3.87 -0.31
CA ARG A 16 1.10 -4.63 0.94
C ARG A 16 1.93 -5.88 0.69
N GLU A 17 1.60 -6.67 -0.33
CA GLU A 17 2.36 -7.86 -0.67
C GLU A 17 3.81 -7.54 -1.07
N GLU A 18 4.03 -6.50 -1.88
CA GLU A 18 5.36 -6.07 -2.29
C GLU A 18 6.20 -5.61 -1.09
N MET A 19 5.61 -4.83 -0.18
CA MET A 19 6.27 -4.38 1.05
C MET A 19 6.69 -5.58 1.92
N ILE A 20 5.81 -6.58 2.10
CA ILE A 20 6.12 -7.79 2.86
C ILE A 20 7.25 -8.58 2.18
N LYS A 21 7.17 -8.78 0.86
CA LYS A 21 8.21 -9.47 0.08
C LYS A 21 9.55 -8.75 0.19
N SER A 22 9.56 -7.42 0.10
CA SER A 22 10.76 -6.59 0.31
C SER A 22 11.29 -6.71 1.74
N GLY A 23 10.42 -6.59 2.75
CA GLY A 23 10.81 -6.70 4.16
C GLY A 23 11.45 -8.05 4.50
N LEU A 24 10.96 -9.13 3.90
CA LEU A 24 11.53 -10.47 4.05
C LEU A 24 12.84 -10.66 3.26
N LYS A 25 13.02 -9.97 2.13
CA LYS A 25 14.19 -10.12 1.25
C LYS A 25 15.35 -9.18 1.60
N THR A 26 15.05 -7.91 1.85
CA THR A 26 16.04 -6.82 2.02
C THR A 26 16.01 -6.21 3.42
N GLY A 27 15.01 -6.58 4.24
CA GLY A 27 14.81 -6.08 5.60
C GLY A 27 13.78 -4.95 5.66
N PHE A 28 13.05 -4.85 6.77
CA PHE A 28 12.00 -3.84 6.97
C PHE A 28 12.54 -2.41 7.06
N GLY A 29 13.81 -2.22 7.42
CA GLY A 29 14.48 -0.92 7.43
C GLY A 29 15.19 -0.57 6.12
N SER A 30 15.09 -1.41 5.08
CA SER A 30 15.71 -1.11 3.80
C SER A 30 15.02 0.10 3.15
N PRO A 31 15.75 0.93 2.37
CA PRO A 31 15.13 2.05 1.67
C PRO A 31 13.95 1.64 0.77
N GLU A 32 14.02 0.44 0.18
CA GLU A 32 12.96 -0.14 -0.65
C GLU A 32 11.70 -0.43 0.19
N THR A 33 11.85 -1.14 1.32
CA THR A 33 10.70 -1.47 2.18
C THR A 33 10.08 -0.23 2.82
N VAL A 34 10.91 0.74 3.22
CA VAL A 34 10.43 2.03 3.77
C VAL A 34 9.67 2.82 2.71
N TYR A 35 10.15 2.88 1.48
CA TYR A 35 9.45 3.53 0.38
C TYR A 35 8.10 2.89 0.10
N LEU A 36 8.05 1.55 0.05
CA LEU A 36 6.79 0.81 -0.13
C LEU A 36 5.80 1.07 1.03
N SER A 37 6.29 1.17 2.27
CA SER A 37 5.46 1.54 3.43
C SER A 37 4.82 2.92 3.27
N GLN A 38 5.60 3.93 2.84
CA GLN A 38 5.09 5.29 2.66
C GLN A 38 4.03 5.37 1.57
N LEU A 39 4.24 4.67 0.44
CA LEU A 39 3.23 4.59 -0.62
C LEU A 39 1.94 3.89 -0.15
N LEU A 40 2.08 2.83 0.66
CA LEU A 40 0.93 2.14 1.22
C LEU A 40 0.12 3.05 2.14
N ASP A 41 0.79 3.85 2.98
CA ASP A 41 0.14 4.85 3.85
C ASP A 41 -0.65 5.89 3.03
N GLU A 42 -0.08 6.42 1.94
CA GLU A 42 -0.77 7.36 1.04
C GLU A 42 -2.02 6.73 0.41
N LEU A 43 -1.94 5.48 -0.04
CA LEU A 43 -3.07 4.77 -0.64
C LEU A 43 -4.18 4.52 0.39
N ILE A 44 -3.82 4.19 1.63
CA ILE A 44 -4.77 4.00 2.74
C ILE A 44 -5.45 5.32 3.08
N MET A 45 -4.72 6.43 3.17
CA MET A 45 -5.32 7.76 3.43
C MET A 45 -6.34 8.11 2.34
N LYS A 46 -5.97 7.95 1.06
CA LYS A 46 -6.91 8.15 -0.07
C LYS A 46 -8.13 7.23 0.02
N TYR A 47 -7.95 5.97 0.43
CA TYR A 47 -9.07 5.04 0.60
C TYR A 47 -10.05 5.52 1.67
N GLN A 48 -9.51 6.01 2.78
CA GLN A 48 -10.30 6.48 3.92
C GLN A 48 -11.12 7.73 3.58
N GLU A 49 -10.62 8.60 2.70
CA GLU A 49 -11.40 9.74 2.16
C GLU A 49 -12.67 9.29 1.41
N TYR A 50 -12.69 8.11 0.79
CA TYR A 50 -13.89 7.54 0.15
C TYR A 50 -14.86 6.84 1.13
N VAL A 51 -14.48 6.70 2.41
CA VAL A 51 -15.29 6.01 3.44
C VAL A 51 -16.01 7.02 4.36
N HIS A 52 -15.65 8.30 4.31
CA HIS A 52 -16.36 9.41 4.95
C HIS A 52 -17.25 10.16 3.96
#